data_AF-A0AAJ6QZ75-F1
#
_entry.id   AF-A0AAJ6QZ75-F1
#
_cell.length_a   1.000
_cell.length_b   1.000
_cell.length_c   1.000
_cell.angle_alpha   90.00
_cell.angle_beta   90.00
_cell.angle_gamma   90.00
#
_symmetry.space_group_name_H-M   'P 1'
#
loop_
_entity.id
_entity.type
_entity.pdbx_description
1 polymer ?
#
loop_
_entity_poly.entity_id
_entity_poly.type
_entity_poly.pdbx_seq_one_letter_code
_entity_poly.pdbx_strand_id
1 'polypeptide(L)'
;MQRWLLKRKAGDPPGDSMPTSKRAAKIRRYKPTYLSFGFTRDRDESEPRPLCVVCNERLGNGSMRPNMLLRHLRGRHPDLTEKPLEFFERKLKEMTTAQTKLTKFTELSEKVMLASYQISWRIAKTGMAHTAGENLVLPAIKDAVSIVLNEKYVKEIESIPLSNDTVARRINQMAEWIENVVIQRVQRVK
;
A
#
# COMPACT_ATOMS: atom_id res chain seq x y z
N MET A 1 44.91 -1.36 53.61
CA MET A 1 45.66 -2.45 52.92
C MET A 1 45.76 -2.09 51.44
N GLN A 2 46.81 -1.34 51.09
CA GLN A 2 47.18 -1.01 49.71
C GLN A 2 47.75 -2.24 49.01
N ARG A 3 47.50 -2.40 47.70
CA ARG A 3 48.50 -2.62 46.63
C ARG A 3 47.85 -3.28 45.39
N TRP A 4 48.26 -2.77 44.22
CA TRP A 4 48.13 -3.29 42.84
C TRP A 4 46.80 -2.98 42.12
N LEU A 5 46.59 -1.98 41.26
CA LEU A 5 47.41 -1.26 40.26
C LEU A 5 48.46 -2.06 39.47
N LEU A 6 48.29 -2.01 38.14
CA LEU A 6 49.21 -2.36 37.05
C LEU A 6 49.43 -3.85 36.71
N LYS A 7 48.87 -4.26 35.56
CA LYS A 7 49.68 -4.67 34.39
C LYS A 7 48.84 -4.75 33.11
N ARG A 8 49.13 -3.83 32.18
CA ARG A 8 49.06 -4.12 30.74
C ARG A 8 50.22 -5.08 30.43
N LYS A 9 49.92 -6.24 29.85
CA LYS A 9 50.76 -7.11 29.01
C LYS A 9 49.75 -7.75 28.03
N ALA A 10 49.71 -7.41 26.75
CA ALA A 10 50.67 -7.76 25.68
C ALA A 10 50.91 -9.28 25.60
N GLY A 11 50.18 -9.90 24.65
CA GLY A 11 50.51 -11.19 24.05
C GLY A 11 49.71 -12.38 24.56
N ASP A 12 48.62 -12.72 23.87
CA ASP A 12 48.15 -14.10 23.63
C ASP A 12 47.12 -14.12 22.48
N PRO A 13 46.95 -15.25 21.77
CA PRO A 13 46.83 -15.36 20.30
C PRO A 13 45.46 -14.94 19.73
N PRO A 14 45.32 -14.79 18.39
CA PRO A 14 44.04 -14.45 17.79
C PRO A 14 43.05 -15.59 18.06
N GLY A 15 42.16 -15.39 19.01
CA GLY A 15 41.00 -16.26 19.19
C GLY A 15 40.15 -16.15 17.94
N ASP A 16 40.10 -17.25 17.19
CA ASP A 16 39.30 -17.42 15.99
C ASP A 16 37.93 -16.77 16.16
N SER A 17 37.72 -15.67 15.42
CA SER A 17 36.37 -15.18 15.17
C SER A 17 35.67 -16.24 14.36
N MET A 18 34.98 -17.16 15.06
CA MET A 18 34.00 -18.04 14.45
C MET A 18 33.09 -17.17 13.59
N PRO A 19 33.03 -17.37 12.26
CA PRO A 19 32.06 -16.68 11.45
C PRO A 19 30.71 -17.21 11.94
N THR A 20 29.97 -16.39 12.68
CA THR A 20 28.56 -16.64 12.91
C THR A 20 27.89 -16.51 11.56
N SER A 21 27.88 -17.62 10.83
CA SER A 21 27.03 -17.84 9.68
C SER A 21 25.62 -17.52 10.17
N LYS A 22 25.15 -16.30 9.85
CA LYS A 22 23.75 -15.94 9.99
C LYS A 22 23.01 -16.93 9.09
N ARG A 23 22.57 -18.05 9.67
CA ARG A 23 21.71 -19.00 8.98
C ARG A 23 20.54 -18.18 8.46
N ALA A 24 20.43 -18.06 7.14
CA ALA A 24 19.29 -17.41 6.51
C ALA A 24 18.03 -18.04 7.11
N ALA A 25 17.21 -17.22 7.76
CA ALA A 25 16.01 -17.70 8.42
C ALA A 25 15.16 -18.41 7.36
N LYS A 26 14.94 -19.72 7.52
CA LYS A 26 14.20 -20.52 6.55
C LYS A 26 12.75 -20.03 6.49
N ILE A 27 12.41 -19.30 5.43
CA ILE A 27 11.06 -18.79 5.19
C ILE A 27 10.10 -19.96 5.03
N ARG A 28 9.03 -19.97 5.84
CA ARG A 28 7.98 -20.98 5.76
C ARG A 28 7.03 -20.64 4.62
N ARG A 29 6.65 -21.65 3.82
CA ARG A 29 5.65 -21.52 2.75
C ARG A 29 4.24 -21.69 3.31
N TYR A 30 3.28 -21.02 2.68
CA TYR A 30 1.87 -21.16 3.01
C TYR A 30 1.34 -22.53 2.56
N LYS A 31 0.43 -23.12 3.33
CA LYS A 31 -0.33 -24.32 2.95
C LYS A 31 -1.82 -23.99 2.95
N PRO A 32 -2.60 -24.40 1.93
CA PRO A 32 -4.05 -24.15 1.87
C PRO A 32 -4.81 -24.67 3.09
N THR A 33 -4.31 -25.74 3.71
CA THR A 33 -4.83 -26.31 4.96
C THR A 33 -4.86 -25.30 6.11
N TYR A 34 -4.10 -24.21 6.07
CA TYR A 34 -4.11 -23.20 7.12
C TYR A 34 -5.38 -22.36 7.17
N LEU A 35 -6.22 -22.42 6.13
CA LEU A 35 -7.53 -21.83 6.15
C LEU A 35 -8.44 -22.46 7.21
N SER A 36 -8.26 -23.75 7.54
CA SER A 36 -8.99 -24.40 8.64
C SER A 36 -8.66 -23.81 10.01
N PHE A 37 -7.54 -23.09 10.13
CA PHE A 37 -7.17 -22.34 11.32
C PHE A 37 -7.54 -20.86 11.23
N GLY A 38 -8.26 -20.45 10.18
CA GLY A 38 -8.68 -19.06 9.95
C GLY A 38 -7.62 -18.15 9.34
N PHE A 39 -6.62 -18.70 8.62
CA PHE A 39 -5.55 -17.90 8.03
C PHE A 39 -5.45 -18.07 6.52
N THR A 40 -5.12 -16.96 5.85
CA THR A 40 -4.74 -16.94 4.43
C THR A 40 -3.31 -16.38 4.25
N ARG A 41 -2.80 -16.42 3.02
CA ARG A 41 -1.53 -15.80 2.65
C ARG A 41 -1.75 -14.34 2.29
N ASP A 42 -0.81 -13.48 2.64
CA ASP A 42 -0.73 -12.13 2.06
C ASP A 42 -0.27 -12.14 0.58
N ARG A 43 -0.35 -10.99 -0.09
CA ARG A 43 0.00 -10.78 -1.50
C ARG A 43 1.49 -10.95 -1.81
N ASP A 44 2.37 -10.85 -0.80
CA ASP A 44 3.81 -11.00 -0.98
C ASP A 44 4.21 -12.45 -1.26
N GLU A 45 4.78 -12.69 -2.44
CA GLU A 45 5.22 -14.03 -2.89
C GLU A 45 6.57 -14.45 -2.31
N SER A 46 7.46 -13.47 -2.09
CA SER A 46 8.84 -13.71 -1.62
C SER A 46 8.91 -14.05 -0.13
N GLU A 47 8.10 -13.40 0.69
CA GLU A 47 7.97 -13.66 2.13
C GLU A 47 6.49 -13.74 2.52
N PRO A 48 5.82 -14.89 2.27
CA PRO A 48 4.41 -15.03 2.57
C PRO A 48 4.19 -14.90 4.08
N ARG A 49 3.28 -14.02 4.48
CA ARG A 49 2.89 -13.82 5.88
C ARG A 49 1.46 -14.29 6.09
N PRO A 50 1.16 -14.98 7.21
CA PRO A 50 -0.20 -15.43 7.48
C PRO A 50 -1.05 -14.23 7.93
N LEU A 51 -2.21 -14.09 7.31
CA LEU A 51 -3.21 -13.05 7.56
C LEU A 51 -4.45 -13.71 8.17
N CYS A 52 -4.89 -13.24 9.33
CA CYS A 52 -6.12 -13.73 9.94
C CYS A 52 -7.34 -13.23 9.15
N VAL A 53 -8.22 -14.14 8.71
CA VAL A 53 -9.39 -13.77 7.90
C VAL A 53 -10.50 -13.10 8.71
N VAL A 54 -10.42 -13.14 10.04
CA VAL A 54 -11.43 -12.57 10.94
C VAL A 54 -11.09 -11.13 11.32
N CYS A 55 -9.87 -10.88 11.80
CA CYS A 55 -9.44 -9.56 12.28
C CYS A 55 -8.49 -8.81 11.35
N ASN A 56 -8.11 -9.40 10.21
CA ASN A 56 -7.13 -8.84 9.27
C ASN A 56 -5.73 -8.59 9.88
N GLU A 57 -5.41 -9.24 11.01
CA GLU A 57 -4.10 -9.10 11.64
C GLU A 57 -3.05 -9.90 10.85
N ARG A 58 -1.96 -9.22 10.45
CA ARG A 58 -0.84 -9.80 9.72
C ARG A 58 0.23 -10.26 10.70
N LEU A 59 0.50 -11.57 10.77
CA LEU A 59 1.55 -12.10 11.65
C LEU A 59 2.87 -12.26 10.89
N GLY A 60 3.99 -12.35 11.62
CA GLY A 60 5.28 -12.67 11.02
C GLY A 60 5.33 -14.07 10.40
N ASN A 61 6.21 -14.29 9.42
CA ASN A 61 6.38 -15.60 8.76
C ASN A 61 6.67 -16.74 9.76
N GLY A 62 7.39 -16.44 10.85
CA GLY A 62 7.66 -17.40 11.93
C GLY A 62 6.41 -17.98 12.60
N SER A 63 5.27 -17.28 12.53
CA SER A 63 3.98 -17.67 13.09
C SER A 63 3.18 -18.64 12.20
N MET A 64 3.66 -18.99 11.01
CA MET A 64 3.03 -19.98 10.10
C MET A 64 2.95 -21.42 10.67
N ARG A 65 3.36 -21.64 11.93
CA ARG A 65 3.24 -22.93 12.60
C ARG A 65 1.79 -23.11 13.07
N PRO A 66 1.14 -24.28 12.86
CA PRO A 66 -0.24 -24.50 13.26
C PRO A 66 -0.55 -24.12 14.72
N ASN A 67 0.34 -24.46 15.67
CA ASN A 67 0.17 -24.11 17.08
C ASN A 67 0.16 -22.58 17.33
N MET A 68 0.92 -21.81 16.55
CA MET A 68 0.96 -20.35 16.67
C MET A 68 -0.27 -19.69 16.05
N LEU A 69 -0.74 -20.22 14.92
CA LEU A 69 -2.00 -19.79 14.28
C LEU A 69 -3.19 -20.08 15.21
N LEU A 70 -3.27 -21.30 15.75
CA LEU A 70 -4.29 -21.69 16.73
C LEU A 70 -4.21 -20.86 18.02
N ARG A 71 -3.00 -20.52 18.50
CA ARG A 71 -2.84 -19.65 19.65
C ARG A 71 -3.43 -18.26 19.40
N HIS A 72 -3.18 -17.68 18.23
CA HIS A 72 -3.82 -16.40 17.85
C HIS A 72 -5.34 -16.56 17.81
N LEU A 73 -5.86 -17.60 17.15
CA LEU A 73 -7.30 -17.84 17.05
C LEU A 73 -7.94 -17.97 18.44
N ARG A 74 -7.38 -18.80 19.33
CA ARG A 74 -7.88 -18.96 20.71
C ARG A 74 -7.79 -17.69 21.54
N GLY A 75 -6.71 -16.92 21.40
CA GLY A 75 -6.49 -15.72 22.20
C GLY A 75 -7.29 -14.51 21.74
N ARG A 76 -7.50 -14.35 20.43
CA ARG A 76 -8.17 -13.17 19.83
C ARG A 76 -9.62 -13.44 19.47
N HIS A 77 -9.95 -14.70 19.21
CA HIS A 77 -11.25 -15.15 18.71
C HIS A 77 -11.69 -16.48 19.38
N PRO A 78 -11.84 -16.50 20.72
CA PRO A 78 -12.18 -17.73 21.44
C PRO A 78 -13.48 -18.38 20.92
N ASP A 79 -14.47 -17.58 20.53
CA ASP A 79 -15.77 -18.07 20.05
C ASP A 79 -15.73 -18.72 18.65
N LEU A 80 -14.58 -18.63 17.97
CA LEU A 80 -14.42 -19.09 16.59
C LEU A 80 -13.51 -20.32 16.46
N THR A 81 -13.00 -20.85 17.57
CA THR A 81 -12.01 -21.94 17.55
C THR A 81 -12.54 -23.27 17.06
N GLU A 82 -13.85 -23.50 17.18
CA GLU A 82 -14.53 -24.75 16.79
C GLU A 82 -15.36 -24.61 15.51
N LYS A 83 -15.28 -23.46 14.82
CA LYS A 83 -16.06 -23.24 13.61
C LYS A 83 -15.53 -24.09 12.43
N PRO A 84 -16.42 -24.59 11.56
CA PRO A 84 -16.01 -25.40 10.41
C PRO A 84 -15.27 -24.56 9.36
N LEU A 85 -14.54 -25.25 8.47
CA LEU A 85 -13.79 -24.62 7.38
C LEU A 85 -14.67 -23.73 6.49
N GLU A 86 -15.93 -24.10 6.25
CA GLU A 86 -16.90 -23.32 5.47
C GLU A 86 -17.11 -21.90 6.02
N PHE A 87 -17.06 -21.75 7.35
CA PHE A 87 -17.16 -20.43 7.99
C PHE A 87 -15.99 -19.54 7.58
N PHE A 88 -14.77 -20.10 7.62
CA PHE A 88 -13.55 -19.37 7.25
C PHE A 88 -13.46 -19.12 5.74
N GLU A 89 -13.98 -20.02 4.89
CA GLU A 89 -14.09 -19.78 3.46
C GLU A 89 -15.01 -18.61 3.13
N ARG A 90 -16.18 -18.54 3.77
CA ARG A 90 -17.09 -17.40 3.62
C ARG A 90 -16.42 -16.10 4.09
N LYS A 91 -15.76 -16.14 5.25
CA LYS A 91 -15.03 -14.97 5.77
C LYS A 91 -13.91 -14.51 4.85
N LEU A 92 -13.17 -15.47 4.27
CA LEU A 92 -12.15 -15.20 3.27
C LEU A 92 -12.76 -14.51 2.04
N LYS A 93 -13.88 -15.01 1.50
CA LYS A 93 -14.58 -14.40 0.36
C LYS A 93 -15.04 -12.97 0.65
N GLU A 94 -15.60 -12.72 1.83
CA GLU A 94 -15.98 -11.38 2.28
C GLU A 94 -14.76 -10.44 2.31
N MET A 95 -13.67 -10.89 2.94
CA MET A 95 -12.43 -10.14 3.07
C MET A 95 -11.81 -9.82 1.70
N THR A 96 -11.67 -10.81 0.82
CA THR A 96 -11.10 -10.61 -0.53
C THR A 96 -11.97 -9.68 -1.36
N THR A 97 -13.29 -9.79 -1.25
CA THR A 97 -14.22 -8.90 -1.97
C THR A 97 -14.09 -7.48 -1.47
N ALA A 98 -14.02 -7.26 -0.15
CA ALA A 98 -13.82 -5.94 0.44
C ALA A 98 -12.47 -5.33 0.02
N GLN A 99 -11.38 -6.10 0.09
CA GLN A 99 -10.06 -5.65 -0.36
C GLN A 99 -10.06 -5.29 -1.86
N THR A 100 -10.68 -6.12 -2.70
CA THR A 100 -10.76 -5.87 -4.15
C THR A 100 -11.57 -4.62 -4.47
N LYS A 101 -12.68 -4.39 -3.76
CA LYS A 101 -13.47 -3.16 -3.91
C LYS A 101 -12.65 -1.93 -3.51
N LEU A 102 -11.92 -2.01 -2.39
CA LEU A 102 -11.07 -0.92 -1.93
C LEU A 102 -9.94 -0.61 -2.92
N THR A 103 -9.21 -1.63 -3.41
CA THR A 103 -8.12 -1.41 -4.38
C THR A 103 -8.64 -0.82 -5.69
N LYS A 104 -9.79 -1.29 -6.18
CA LYS A 104 -10.42 -0.70 -7.37
C LYS A 104 -10.80 0.76 -7.14
N PHE A 105 -11.37 1.08 -5.98
CA PHE A 105 -11.71 2.45 -5.63
C PHE A 105 -10.47 3.36 -5.55
N THR A 106 -9.37 2.91 -4.94
CA THR A 106 -8.12 3.68 -4.87
C THR A 106 -7.49 3.89 -6.24
N GLU A 107 -7.46 2.85 -7.08
CA GLU A 107 -6.93 2.95 -8.45
C GLU A 107 -7.77 3.90 -9.32
N LEU A 108 -9.10 3.85 -9.20
CA LEU A 108 -9.98 4.78 -9.88
C LEU A 108 -9.76 6.21 -9.38
N SER A 109 -9.66 6.41 -8.07
CA SER A 109 -9.38 7.72 -7.47
C SER A 109 -8.05 8.30 -7.98
N GLU A 110 -6.99 7.50 -8.07
CA GLU A 110 -5.69 7.93 -8.61
C GLU A 110 -5.80 8.35 -10.09
N LYS A 111 -6.46 7.54 -10.93
CA LYS A 111 -6.67 7.85 -12.35
C LYS A 111 -7.49 9.12 -12.55
N VAL A 112 -8.56 9.29 -11.76
CA VAL A 112 -9.41 10.50 -11.77
C VAL A 112 -8.59 11.74 -11.37
N MET A 113 -7.75 11.62 -10.34
CA MET A 113 -6.87 12.69 -9.91
C MET A 113 -5.86 13.07 -10.99
N LEU A 114 -5.20 12.07 -11.61
CA LEU A 114 -4.26 12.28 -12.72
C LEU A 114 -4.95 12.99 -13.89
N ALA A 115 -6.13 12.53 -14.30
CA ALA A 115 -6.89 13.11 -15.39
C ALA A 115 -7.18 14.60 -15.15
N SER A 116 -7.61 14.96 -13.94
CA SER A 116 -7.89 16.36 -13.62
C SER A 116 -6.63 17.23 -13.59
N TYR A 117 -5.46 16.71 -13.18
CA TYR A 117 -4.19 17.47 -13.28
C TYR A 117 -3.81 17.69 -14.75
N GLN A 118 -3.95 16.67 -15.59
CA GLN A 118 -3.66 16.76 -17.01
C GLN A 118 -4.56 17.78 -17.71
N ILE A 119 -5.85 17.78 -17.41
CA ILE A 119 -6.79 18.77 -17.97
C ILE A 119 -6.45 20.17 -17.47
N SER A 120 -6.18 20.34 -16.18
CA SER A 120 -5.79 21.62 -15.59
C SER A 120 -4.51 22.18 -16.21
N TRP A 121 -3.52 21.31 -16.47
CA TRP A 121 -2.29 21.67 -17.18
C TRP A 121 -2.58 22.12 -18.63
N ARG A 122 -3.49 21.43 -19.34
CA ARG A 122 -3.89 21.82 -20.69
C ARG A 122 -4.56 23.20 -20.71
N ILE A 123 -5.46 23.47 -19.76
CA ILE A 123 -6.13 24.77 -19.60
C ILE A 123 -5.10 25.88 -19.37
N ALA A 124 -4.14 25.66 -18.47
CA ALA A 124 -3.07 26.62 -18.21
C ALA A 124 -2.19 26.84 -19.44
N LYS A 125 -1.82 25.75 -20.14
CA LYS A 125 -0.95 25.80 -21.32
C LYS A 125 -1.60 26.57 -22.48
N THR A 126 -2.91 26.48 -22.64
CA THR A 126 -3.64 27.21 -23.68
C THR A 126 -4.08 28.61 -23.25
N GLY A 127 -3.81 29.00 -22.00
CA GLY A 127 -4.20 30.31 -21.46
C GLY A 127 -5.71 30.49 -21.29
N MET A 128 -6.46 29.39 -21.15
CA MET A 128 -7.91 29.44 -20.96
C MET A 128 -8.28 29.80 -19.52
N ALA A 129 -9.47 30.41 -19.34
CA ALA A 129 -10.03 30.64 -18.01
C ALA A 129 -10.23 29.32 -17.26
N HIS A 130 -10.02 29.33 -15.94
CA HIS A 130 -10.17 28.12 -15.11
C HIS A 130 -11.60 27.55 -15.15
N THR A 131 -12.61 28.40 -15.33
CA THR A 131 -14.01 28.03 -15.52
C THR A 131 -14.26 27.19 -16.79
N ALA A 132 -13.31 27.14 -17.74
CA ALA A 132 -13.41 26.27 -18.90
C ALA A 132 -13.48 24.79 -18.52
N GLY A 133 -12.91 24.40 -17.37
CA GLY A 133 -12.95 23.03 -16.86
C GLY A 133 -14.38 22.53 -16.63
N GLU A 134 -15.17 23.29 -15.88
CA GLU A 134 -16.56 22.95 -15.52
C GLU A 134 -17.57 23.31 -16.64
N ASN A 135 -17.34 24.39 -17.38
CA ASN A 135 -18.32 24.90 -18.35
C ASN A 135 -18.19 24.30 -19.75
N LEU A 136 -16.99 23.84 -20.14
CA LEU A 136 -16.73 23.37 -21.51
C LEU A 136 -16.14 21.97 -21.54
N VAL A 137 -15.01 21.76 -20.85
CA VAL A 137 -14.24 20.51 -20.97
C VAL A 137 -15.01 19.33 -20.38
N LEU A 138 -15.55 19.47 -19.17
CA LEU A 138 -16.27 18.38 -18.51
C LEU A 138 -17.56 18.00 -19.28
N PRO A 139 -18.44 18.95 -19.68
CA PRO A 139 -19.60 18.64 -20.51
C PRO A 139 -19.22 17.97 -21.83
N ALA A 140 -18.22 18.49 -22.55
CA ALA A 140 -17.81 17.92 -23.84
C ALA A 140 -17.31 16.47 -23.71
N ILE A 141 -16.59 16.14 -22.64
CA ILE A 141 -16.15 14.75 -22.39
C ILE A 141 -17.35 13.87 -22.06
N LYS A 142 -18.31 14.35 -21.26
CA LYS A 142 -19.53 13.59 -20.95
C LYS A 142 -20.33 13.27 -22.20
N ASP A 143 -20.56 14.26 -23.07
CA ASP A 143 -21.31 14.09 -24.31
C ASP A 143 -20.63 13.06 -25.21
N ALA A 144 -19.31 13.18 -25.40
CA ALA A 144 -18.53 12.22 -26.18
C ALA A 144 -18.58 10.80 -25.62
N VAL A 145 -18.42 10.63 -24.30
CA VAL A 145 -18.46 9.32 -23.63
C VAL A 145 -19.86 8.71 -23.67
N SER A 146 -20.90 9.52 -23.51
CA SER A 146 -22.29 9.09 -23.60
C SER A 146 -22.62 8.53 -24.98
N ILE A 147 -22.20 9.23 -26.05
CA ILE A 147 -22.47 8.85 -27.44
C ILE A 147 -21.61 7.66 -27.88
N VAL A 148 -20.30 7.68 -27.61
CA VAL A 148 -19.34 6.72 -28.17
C VAL A 148 -19.28 5.43 -27.36
N LEU A 149 -19.32 5.54 -26.03
CA LEU A 149 -19.06 4.40 -25.16
C LEU A 149 -20.33 3.82 -24.56
N ASN A 150 -21.05 4.62 -23.75
CA ASN A 150 -22.34 4.35 -23.11
C ASN A 150 -22.46 5.22 -21.84
N GLU A 151 -23.70 5.49 -21.41
CA GLU A 151 -24.01 6.31 -20.23
C GLU A 151 -23.41 5.76 -18.90
N LYS A 152 -23.14 4.45 -18.83
CA LYS A 152 -22.53 3.81 -17.65
C LYS A 152 -21.21 4.46 -17.22
N TYR A 153 -20.41 4.95 -18.17
CA TYR A 153 -19.09 5.53 -17.91
C TYR A 153 -19.14 7.01 -17.55
N VAL A 154 -20.27 7.69 -17.77
CA VAL A 154 -20.43 9.12 -17.49
C VAL A 154 -20.25 9.41 -16.00
N LYS A 155 -20.73 8.51 -15.13
CA LYS A 155 -20.56 8.64 -13.66
C LYS A 155 -19.10 8.65 -13.22
N GLU A 156 -18.22 7.93 -13.91
CA GLU A 156 -16.79 7.95 -13.61
C GLU A 156 -16.16 9.28 -14.04
N ILE A 157 -16.57 9.83 -15.19
CA ILE A 157 -16.12 11.14 -15.67
C ILE A 157 -16.60 12.28 -14.76
N GLU A 158 -17.82 12.18 -14.22
CA GLU A 158 -18.36 13.13 -13.26
C GLU A 158 -17.54 13.27 -11.99
N SER A 159 -16.84 12.20 -11.60
CA SER A 159 -15.97 12.22 -10.43
C SER A 159 -14.69 13.05 -10.63
N ILE A 160 -14.36 13.45 -11.87
CA ILE A 160 -13.18 14.26 -12.18
C ILE A 160 -13.42 15.70 -11.71
N PRO A 161 -12.69 16.17 -10.68
CA PRO A 161 -12.96 17.49 -10.12
C PRO A 161 -12.32 18.56 -11.01
N LEU A 162 -13.14 19.34 -11.71
CA LEU A 162 -12.71 20.38 -12.67
C LEU A 162 -13.35 21.75 -12.39
N SER A 163 -13.80 21.98 -11.15
CA SER A 163 -14.31 23.30 -10.77
C SER A 163 -13.24 24.38 -10.91
N ASN A 164 -13.67 25.63 -11.08
CA ASN A 164 -12.78 26.80 -11.17
C ASN A 164 -11.65 26.77 -10.11
N ASP A 165 -12.02 26.57 -8.84
CA ASP A 165 -11.08 26.58 -7.73
C ASP A 165 -10.16 25.36 -7.75
N THR A 166 -10.67 24.20 -8.19
CA THR A 166 -9.87 22.99 -8.31
C THR A 166 -8.80 23.13 -9.39
N VAL A 167 -9.17 23.66 -10.55
CA VAL A 167 -8.26 23.92 -11.67
C VAL A 167 -7.18 24.91 -11.22
N ALA A 168 -7.58 26.04 -10.62
CA ALA A 168 -6.66 27.03 -10.08
C ALA A 168 -5.65 26.41 -9.09
N ARG A 169 -6.15 25.65 -8.11
CA ARG A 169 -5.32 25.01 -7.10
C ARG A 169 -4.31 24.02 -7.71
N ARG A 170 -4.74 23.21 -8.67
CA ARG A 170 -3.86 22.24 -9.34
C ARG A 170 -2.76 22.92 -10.13
N ILE A 171 -3.07 24.02 -10.82
CA ILE A 171 -2.08 24.82 -11.55
C ILE A 171 -1.03 25.36 -10.59
N ASN A 172 -1.47 25.95 -9.46
CA ASN A 172 -0.54 26.44 -8.43
C ASN A 172 0.34 25.33 -7.85
N GLN A 173 -0.23 24.16 -7.56
CA GLN A 173 0.53 23.00 -7.05
C GLN A 173 1.57 22.50 -8.06
N MET A 174 1.23 22.49 -9.36
CA MET A 174 2.19 22.13 -10.40
C MET A 174 3.30 23.18 -10.52
N ALA A 175 2.98 24.46 -10.43
CA ALA A 175 3.96 25.54 -10.44
C ALA A 175 4.93 25.44 -9.24
N GLU A 176 4.39 25.27 -8.03
CA GLU A 176 5.18 25.09 -6.80
C GLU A 176 6.09 23.85 -6.89
N TRP A 177 5.59 22.75 -7.45
CA TRP A 177 6.41 21.55 -7.64
C TRP A 177 7.59 21.81 -8.60
N ILE A 178 7.33 22.48 -9.73
CA ILE A 178 8.39 22.84 -10.70
C ILE A 178 9.43 23.74 -10.03
N GLU A 179 8.99 24.77 -9.29
CA GLU A 179 9.87 25.68 -8.57
C GLU A 179 10.79 24.93 -7.59
N ASN A 180 10.21 24.06 -6.76
CA ASN A 180 10.97 23.24 -5.82
C ASN A 180 11.98 22.32 -6.52
N VAL A 181 11.60 21.69 -7.64
CA VAL A 181 12.51 20.85 -8.44
C VAL A 181 13.68 21.66 -8.97
N VAL A 182 13.43 22.88 -9.46
CA VAL A 182 14.49 23.77 -9.96
C VAL A 182 15.42 24.18 -8.84
N ILE A 183 14.89 24.62 -7.68
CA ILE A 183 15.69 24.99 -6.50
C ILE A 183 16.61 23.85 -6.07
N GLN A 184 16.07 22.63 -5.94
CA GLN A 184 16.87 21.46 -5.54
C GLN A 184 17.99 21.15 -6.54
N ARG A 185 17.74 21.31 -7.85
CA ARG A 185 18.77 21.09 -8.87
C ARG A 185 19.87 22.12 -8.77
N VAL A 186 19.53 23.39 -8.60
CA VAL A 186 20.52 24.47 -8.45
C VAL A 186 21.37 24.28 -7.19
N GLN A 187 20.76 23.84 -6.08
CA GLN A 187 21.48 23.57 -4.83
C GLN A 187 22.46 22.40 -4.91
N ARG A 188 22.18 21.36 -5.72
CA ARG A 188 23.09 20.20 -5.89
C ARG A 188 24.33 20.49 -6.73
N VAL A 189 24.34 21.58 -7.48
CA VAL A 189 25.48 21.96 -8.34
C VAL A 189 26.51 22.82 -7.58
N LYS A 190 26.17 23.27 -6.36
CA LYS A 190 27.11 23.92 -5.43
C LYS A 190 27.78 22.89 -4.52
#